data_AF-A0A535A9R8-F1
#
_entry.id   AF-A0A535A9R8-F1
#
_cell.length_a   1.000
_cell.length_b   1.000
_cell.length_c   1.000
_cell.angle_alpha   90.00
_cell.angle_beta   90.00
_cell.angle_gamma   90.00
#
_symmetry.space_group_name_H-M   'P 1'
#
loop_
_entity.id
_entity.type
_entity.pdbx_description
1 polymer ?
#
loop_
_entity_poly.entity_id
_entity_poly.type
_entity_poly.pdbx_seq_one_letter_code
_entity_poly.pdbx_strand_id
1 'polypeptide(L)'
;MLTRMLKGGRLFAAGAILLIGAGLACPTTADAKGKWAKRQARLVSCSAHKSVLRIDSKVCPATKRRSTLTVRRACCVAPSGRVNCKPFAPCPPRSPS
;
A
#
# COMPACT_ATOMS: atom_id res chain seq x y z
N MET A 1 -41.90 16.22 -44.18
CA MET A 1 -41.35 16.37 -45.54
C MET A 1 -40.01 17.08 -45.44
N LEU A 2 -38.97 16.47 -46.03
CA LEU A 2 -37.69 17.02 -46.52
C LEU A 2 -36.90 18.00 -45.61
N THR A 3 -35.85 17.58 -44.89
CA THR A 3 -34.49 17.18 -45.32
C THR A 3 -33.48 18.32 -45.54
N ARG A 4 -32.30 18.11 -44.94
CA ARG A 4 -30.92 18.39 -45.45
C ARG A 4 -30.49 19.86 -45.43
N MET A 5 -29.26 20.20 -45.07
CA MET A 5 -27.96 19.69 -45.52
C MET A 5 -26.91 19.85 -44.41
N LEU A 6 -26.18 18.81 -43.98
CA LEU A 6 -24.94 18.29 -44.61
C LEU A 6 -23.80 19.30 -44.72
N LYS A 7 -22.91 19.28 -43.72
CA LYS A 7 -21.48 19.58 -43.85
C LYS A 7 -20.80 18.73 -42.76
N GLY A 8 -20.44 17.49 -43.05
CA GLY A 8 -19.31 17.11 -43.90
C GLY A 8 -18.08 17.05 -43.00
N GLY A 9 -17.38 15.94 -42.83
CA GLY A 9 -17.54 14.59 -43.30
C GLY A 9 -16.29 13.81 -42.84
N ARG A 10 -16.43 12.47 -42.71
CA ARG A 10 -15.36 11.45 -42.79
C ARG A 10 -14.28 11.57 -41.68
N LEU A 11 -13.92 10.54 -40.92
CA LEU A 11 -13.74 9.14 -41.29
C LEU A 11 -14.12 8.22 -40.12
N PHE A 12 -14.73 7.10 -40.51
CA PHE A 12 -14.84 5.90 -39.72
C PHE A 12 -13.46 5.39 -39.28
N ALA A 13 -13.31 5.19 -37.97
CA ALA A 13 -12.52 4.12 -37.38
C ALA A 13 -13.40 3.59 -36.23
N ALA A 14 -14.43 2.77 -36.50
CA ALA A 14 -14.30 1.35 -36.81
C ALA A 14 -13.20 0.69 -35.99
N GLY A 15 -13.59 -0.14 -35.02
CA GLY A 15 -12.69 -1.11 -34.41
C GLY A 15 -12.79 -1.17 -32.91
N ALA A 16 -13.73 -1.98 -32.42
CA ALA A 16 -13.83 -2.40 -31.05
C ALA A 16 -12.51 -2.99 -30.52
N ILE A 17 -12.14 -2.63 -29.29
CA ILE A 17 -11.45 -3.55 -28.40
C ILE A 17 -12.26 -3.61 -27.10
N LEU A 18 -13.20 -4.55 -27.10
CA LEU A 18 -13.87 -5.06 -25.91
C LEU A 18 -12.89 -6.00 -25.16
N LEU A 19 -12.85 -5.83 -23.84
CA LEU A 19 -12.52 -6.83 -22.81
C LEU A 19 -11.04 -7.25 -22.67
N ILE A 20 -10.49 -7.00 -21.47
CA ILE A 20 -10.11 -8.01 -20.46
C ILE A 20 -9.25 -7.28 -19.42
N GLY A 21 -9.71 -7.28 -18.17
CA GLY A 21 -8.95 -6.67 -17.09
C GLY A 21 -9.60 -6.79 -15.72
N ALA A 22 -10.09 -7.99 -15.37
CA ALA A 22 -10.20 -8.39 -13.96
C ALA A 22 -8.77 -8.50 -13.40
N GLY A 23 -8.14 -7.36 -13.14
CA GLY A 23 -6.78 -7.24 -12.65
C GLY A 23 -6.82 -6.70 -11.22
N LEU A 24 -6.46 -7.58 -10.28
CA LEU A 24 -6.26 -7.30 -8.87
C LEU A 24 -5.59 -5.93 -8.63
N ALA A 25 -6.23 -5.06 -7.86
CA ALA A 25 -5.52 -3.98 -7.19
C ALA A 25 -6.14 -3.73 -5.82
N CYS A 26 -5.65 -4.52 -4.88
CA CYS A 26 -5.48 -4.26 -3.46
C CYS A 26 -6.65 -3.58 -2.73
N PRO A 27 -7.26 -4.22 -1.71
CA PRO A 27 -7.92 -3.44 -0.67
C PRO A 27 -6.84 -2.54 -0.06
N THR A 28 -6.79 -1.28 -0.49
CA THR A 28 -6.03 -0.24 0.18
C THR A 28 -6.52 -0.27 1.61
N THR A 29 -5.57 -0.53 2.49
CA THR A 29 -5.66 -0.62 3.95
C THR A 29 -6.32 0.63 4.53
N ALA A 30 -7.64 0.77 4.35
CA ALA A 30 -8.46 1.81 4.95
C ALA A 30 -8.89 1.43 6.37
N ASP A 31 -8.57 0.22 6.82
CA ASP A 31 -8.78 -0.28 8.19
C ASP A 31 -7.55 -0.05 9.09
N ALA A 32 -6.66 0.86 8.70
CA ALA A 32 -5.52 1.28 9.52
C ALA A 32 -5.88 2.42 10.50
N LYS A 33 -7.15 2.54 10.91
CA LYS A 33 -7.57 3.45 12.00
C LYS A 33 -7.49 2.80 13.39
N GLY A 34 -6.96 1.57 13.50
CA GLY A 34 -6.74 0.90 14.78
C GLY A 34 -5.48 1.32 15.53
N LYS A 35 -5.44 1.05 16.85
CA LYS A 35 -4.24 1.22 17.72
C LYS A 35 -3.01 0.50 17.15
N TRP A 36 -3.23 -0.60 16.42
CA TRP A 36 -2.18 -1.38 15.78
C TRP A 36 -1.50 -0.63 14.64
N ALA A 37 -2.25 0.03 13.76
CA ALA A 37 -1.69 0.81 12.67
C ALA A 37 -0.86 1.98 13.17
N LYS A 38 -1.32 2.68 14.22
CA LYS A 38 -0.52 3.72 14.89
C LYS A 38 0.79 3.15 15.46
N ARG A 39 0.77 1.93 15.99
CA ARG A 39 1.98 1.26 16.49
C ARG A 39 2.94 0.91 15.35
N GLN A 40 2.44 0.37 14.24
CA GLN A 40 3.26 0.10 13.05
C GLN A 40 3.87 1.39 12.49
N ALA A 41 3.07 2.46 12.37
CA ALA A 41 3.53 3.78 11.92
C ALA A 41 4.70 4.30 12.78
N ARG A 42 4.62 4.12 14.11
CA ARG A 42 5.72 4.48 15.03
C ARG A 42 6.96 3.60 14.87
N LEU A 43 6.83 2.36 14.43
CA LEU A 43 7.96 1.45 14.23
C LEU A 43 8.67 1.69 12.89
N VAL A 44 7.95 2.20 11.89
CA VAL A 44 8.52 2.57 10.57
C VAL A 44 8.97 4.03 10.49
N SER A 45 8.74 4.84 11.52
CA SER A 45 9.27 6.20 11.60
C SER A 45 10.59 6.25 12.37
N CYS A 46 11.36 7.32 12.16
CA CYS A 46 12.54 7.64 12.98
C CYS A 46 12.21 8.74 13.99
N SER A 47 13.01 8.86 15.05
CA SER A 47 12.92 10.00 15.96
C SER A 47 13.28 11.30 15.24
N ALA A 48 12.88 12.44 15.80
CA ALA A 48 13.37 13.74 15.33
C ALA A 48 14.91 13.70 15.24
N HIS A 49 15.45 14.33 14.18
CA HIS A 49 16.88 14.39 13.87
C HIS A 49 17.55 13.09 13.40
N LYS A 50 16.79 12.03 13.10
CA LYS A 50 17.32 10.82 12.44
C LYS A 50 16.59 10.56 11.14
N SER A 51 17.32 10.10 10.13
CA SER A 51 16.75 9.80 8.81
C SER A 51 16.45 8.31 8.67
N VAL A 52 15.38 7.96 7.95
CA VAL A 52 15.08 6.56 7.61
C VAL A 52 16.11 6.11 6.58
N LEU A 53 16.92 5.13 6.94
CA LEU A 53 17.86 4.49 6.01
C LEU A 53 17.17 3.36 5.25
N ARG A 54 16.44 2.50 5.97
CA ARG A 54 15.77 1.32 5.40
C ARG A 54 14.55 0.94 6.23
N ILE A 55 13.56 0.34 5.57
CA ILE A 55 12.44 -0.32 6.25
C ILE A 55 12.56 -1.82 6.02
N ASP A 56 12.74 -2.57 7.09
CA ASP A 56 12.69 -4.03 7.03
C ASP A 56 11.28 -4.53 7.31
N SER A 57 10.99 -5.72 6.80
CA SER A 57 9.73 -6.40 7.02
C SER A 57 9.97 -7.82 7.51
N LYS A 58 9.03 -8.31 8.33
CA LYS A 58 8.97 -9.69 8.79
C LYS A 58 7.55 -10.18 8.62
N VAL A 59 7.40 -11.41 8.13
CA VAL A 59 6.11 -12.06 8.01
C VAL A 59 5.75 -12.74 9.33
N CYS A 60 4.54 -12.46 9.79
CA CYS A 60 3.87 -13.17 10.86
C CYS A 60 2.98 -14.24 10.21
N PRO A 61 3.22 -15.55 10.48
CA PRO A 61 2.50 -16.63 9.82
C PRO A 61 1.01 -16.63 10.18
N ALA A 62 0.16 -17.21 9.35
CA ALA A 62 -1.26 -17.37 9.67
C ALA A 62 -1.47 -18.25 10.93
N THR A 63 -2.50 -17.94 11.70
CA THR A 63 -2.99 -18.74 12.82
C THR A 63 -4.52 -18.88 12.73
N LYS A 64 -5.13 -19.72 13.57
CA LYS A 64 -6.61 -19.87 13.60
C LYS A 64 -7.36 -18.56 13.85
N ARG A 65 -6.72 -17.53 14.42
CA ARG A 65 -7.34 -16.26 14.82
C ARG A 65 -6.84 -15.04 14.03
N ARG A 66 -5.97 -15.25 13.04
CA ARG A 66 -5.31 -14.19 12.27
C ARG A 66 -4.77 -14.72 10.95
N SER A 67 -5.00 -14.01 9.86
CA SER A 67 -4.32 -14.26 8.58
C SER A 67 -2.81 -13.98 8.65
N THR A 68 -2.09 -14.32 7.57
CA THR A 68 -0.71 -13.89 7.38
C THR A 68 -0.64 -12.37 7.39
N LEU A 69 0.30 -11.81 8.14
CA LEU A 69 0.44 -10.36 8.31
C LEU A 69 1.91 -9.96 8.26
N THR A 70 2.19 -8.81 7.68
CA THR A 70 3.55 -8.29 7.59
C THR A 70 3.74 -7.19 8.63
N VAL A 71 4.75 -7.35 9.50
CA VAL A 71 5.19 -6.31 10.43
C VAL A 71 6.42 -5.61 9.87
N ARG A 72 6.55 -4.31 10.11
CA ARG A 72 7.64 -3.50 9.57
C ARG A 72 8.41 -2.80 10.68
N ARG A 73 9.67 -2.46 10.41
CA ARG A 73 10.54 -1.65 11.29
C ARG A 73 11.38 -0.69 10.46
N ALA A 74 11.77 0.44 11.04
CA ALA A 74 12.77 1.33 10.46
C ALA A 74 14.16 1.09 11.05
N CYS A 75 15.15 1.10 10.17
CA CYS A 75 16.54 1.36 10.50
C CYS A 75 16.82 2.84 10.23
N CYS A 76 17.27 3.53 11.27
CA CYS A 76 17.47 4.97 11.26
C CYS A 76 18.96 5.28 11.31
N VAL A 77 19.40 6.26 10.54
CA VAL A 77 20.76 6.80 10.60
C VAL A 77 20.75 8.13 11.36
N ALA A 78 21.64 8.25 12.33
CA ALA A 78 21.87 9.50 13.06
C ALA A 78 22.74 10.45 12.24
N PRO A 79 22.76 11.76 12.54
CA PRO A 79 23.64 12.73 11.85
C PRO A 79 25.13 12.38 12.00
N SER A 80 25.49 11.65 13.07
CA SER A 80 26.82 11.09 13.28
C SER A 80 27.16 9.88 12.40
N GLY A 81 26.26 9.45 11.51
CA GLY A 81 26.41 8.27 10.66
C GLY A 81 26.09 6.94 11.34
N ARG A 82 25.82 6.92 12.65
CA ARG A 82 25.46 5.68 13.37
C ARG A 82 24.09 5.17 12.93
N VAL A 83 24.04 3.89 12.55
CA VAL A 83 22.79 3.21 12.18
C VAL A 83 22.22 2.46 13.39
N ASN A 84 20.93 2.64 13.65
CA ASN A 84 20.20 1.89 14.66
C ASN A 84 18.85 1.41 14.12
N CYS A 85 18.60 0.10 14.22
CA CYS A 85 17.35 -0.52 13.81
C CYS A 85 16.39 -0.69 14.99
N LYS A 86 15.16 -0.22 14.82
CA LYS A 86 14.10 -0.50 15.79
C LYS A 86 13.83 -2.00 15.89
N PRO A 87 13.41 -2.51 17.05
CA PRO A 87 12.98 -3.90 17.14
C PRO A 87 11.71 -4.13 16.31
N PHE A 88 11.51 -5.35 15.82
CA PHE A 88 10.23 -5.74 15.22
C PHE A 88 9.14 -5.78 16.31
N ALA A 89 7.93 -5.33 15.97
CA ALA A 89 6.78 -5.60 16.81
C ALA A 89 6.54 -7.11 16.94
N PRO A 90 6.08 -7.58 18.10
CA PRO A 90 5.58 -8.94 18.22
C PRO A 90 4.36 -9.10 17.31
N CYS A 91 4.22 -10.31 16.78
CA CYS A 91 3.08 -10.69 15.96
C CYS A 91 1.80 -10.65 16.83
N PRO A 92 0.73 -9.93 16.42
CA PRO A 92 -0.46 -9.77 17.25
C PRO A 92 -1.21 -11.10 17.41
N PRO A 93 -1.70 -11.46 18.61
CA PRO A 93 -2.31 -12.78 18.83
C PRO A 93 -3.66 -12.99 18.09
N ARG A 94 -4.32 -11.91 17.66
CA ARG A 94 -5.56 -11.92 16.87
C ARG A 94 -5.40 -10.97 15.68
N SER A 95 -6.31 -11.06 14.71
CA SER A 95 -6.40 -10.08 13.62
C SER A 95 -6.49 -8.66 14.17
N PRO A 96 -5.57 -7.76 13.78
CA PRO A 96 -5.72 -6.35 14.08
C PRO A 96 -6.89 -5.81 13.25
N SER A 97 -7.77 -5.10 13.93
CA SER A 97 -8.81 -4.23 13.38
C SER A 97 -8.49 -2.76 13.68
#